data_AF-A0A7W6A9R5-F1
#
_entry.id   AF-A0A7W6A9R5-F1
#
_cell.length_a   1.000
_cell.length_b   1.000
_cell.length_c   1.000
_cell.angle_alpha   90.00
_cell.angle_beta   90.00
_cell.angle_gamma   90.00
#
_symmetry.space_group_name_H-M   'P 1'
#
loop_
_entity.id
_entity.type
_entity.pdbx_description
1 polymer ?
#
loop_
_entity_poly.entity_id
_entity_poly.type
_entity_poly.pdbx_seq_one_letter_code
_entity_poly.pdbx_strand_id
1 'polypeptide(L)'
;MTTAPTHWSADALAGIADQADPRLPVFADADVVPILPDHDLWDMWQIAYADGRTAMVAGRSWWFFLATPRFDDPEWRHDEARIRLTSHGADGWRDHGVTFADGFTPGSREWSGSAVLGEDDTTLTMYFTASGRRGGPRTFEQRLFETTGRFIVEGDEARCEGWTNPVESVAADGQHYIVANQVEPENGGIKGFRDPAYFRDPADGSEYLLFVGSAGWVDEHLDGVIGVAKRVDGRWAIQPAMIESIGLNSELERPHIIVRDGLYYCFWSTQAKRFAPGLGAPTGLYAMVADSMAGPWRPVNGTGLVAGNPVEEPTQAYCWWVTGEGDVISFVDYWGLQGADISADAALRRRHFGGTAAPWFRVEMAGDRVTIARD
;
A
#
# COMPACT_ATOMS: atom_id res chain seq x y z
N MET A 1 -15.33 13.22 18.95
CA MET A 1 -16.08 14.09 18.02
C MET A 1 -16.07 13.38 16.68
N THR A 2 -17.22 13.10 16.07
CA THR A 2 -17.30 12.60 14.70
C THR A 2 -17.09 13.78 13.76
N THR A 3 -15.84 14.02 13.37
CA THR A 3 -15.51 14.96 12.29
C THR A 3 -15.88 14.30 10.97
N ALA A 4 -16.51 15.05 10.07
CA ALA A 4 -16.68 14.60 8.70
C ALA A 4 -15.30 14.33 8.07
N PRO A 5 -15.17 13.33 7.17
CA PRO A 5 -13.92 13.10 6.46
C PRO A 5 -13.51 14.35 5.68
N THR A 6 -12.20 14.54 5.51
CA THR A 6 -11.67 15.61 4.65
C THR A 6 -11.86 15.23 3.18
N HIS A 7 -12.47 16.12 2.40
CA HIS A 7 -12.63 15.93 0.96
C HIS A 7 -11.35 16.30 0.19
N TRP A 8 -10.82 15.37 -0.61
CA TRP A 8 -9.78 15.66 -1.59
C TRP A 8 -10.40 16.29 -2.84
N SER A 9 -10.42 17.61 -2.90
CA SER A 9 -11.26 18.35 -3.85
C SER A 9 -10.77 18.31 -5.31
N ALA A 10 -11.73 18.50 -6.22
CA ALA A 10 -11.46 18.71 -7.64
C ALA A 10 -10.52 19.92 -7.89
N ASP A 11 -10.63 20.97 -7.07
CA ASP A 11 -9.75 22.14 -7.17
C ASP A 11 -8.28 21.79 -6.85
N ALA A 12 -8.05 20.94 -5.84
CA ALA A 12 -6.71 20.44 -5.53
C ALA A 12 -6.15 19.62 -6.70
N LEU A 13 -6.97 18.72 -7.28
CA LEU A 13 -6.58 17.91 -8.42
C LEU A 13 -6.29 18.74 -9.68
N ALA A 14 -7.09 19.78 -9.94
CA ALA A 14 -6.88 20.67 -11.08
C ALA A 14 -5.52 21.39 -11.02
N GLY A 15 -5.01 21.66 -9.81
CA GLY A 15 -3.70 22.27 -9.60
C GLY A 15 -2.51 21.40 -10.01
N ILE A 16 -2.70 20.10 -10.27
CA ILE A 16 -1.61 19.19 -10.68
C ILE A 16 -0.96 19.65 -11.99
N ALA A 17 -1.74 20.21 -12.92
CA ALA A 17 -1.23 20.68 -14.21
C ALA A 17 -0.20 21.81 -14.06
N ASP A 18 -0.30 22.61 -12.99
CA ASP A 18 0.56 23.77 -12.72
C ASP A 18 1.66 23.46 -11.68
N GLN A 19 1.68 22.25 -11.11
CA GLN A 19 2.68 21.85 -10.13
C GLN A 19 4.05 21.64 -10.79
N ALA A 20 5.10 22.24 -10.19
CA ALA A 20 6.47 22.05 -10.65
C ALA A 20 6.88 20.57 -10.60
N ASP A 21 7.42 20.09 -11.72
CA ASP A 21 7.55 18.69 -12.14
C ASP A 21 7.79 17.66 -11.00
N PRO A 22 6.74 16.95 -10.55
CA PRO A 22 6.82 15.90 -9.54
C PRO A 22 7.00 14.51 -10.16
N ARG A 23 7.55 14.40 -11.38
CA ARG A 23 7.63 13.14 -12.12
C ARG A 23 8.89 12.35 -11.79
N LEU A 24 8.71 11.04 -11.70
CA LEU A 24 9.80 10.08 -11.57
C LEU A 24 10.51 9.91 -12.92
N PRO A 25 11.81 9.57 -12.94
CA PRO A 25 12.54 9.28 -14.16
C PRO A 25 12.00 8.01 -14.84
N VAL A 26 12.09 7.96 -16.17
CA VAL A 26 11.81 6.75 -16.95
C VAL A 26 12.82 5.66 -16.57
N PHE A 27 12.35 4.45 -16.26
CA PHE A 27 13.23 3.33 -15.96
C PHE A 27 14.05 2.89 -17.18
N ALA A 28 15.31 2.57 -16.94
CA ALA A 28 16.20 1.93 -17.89
C ALA A 28 16.31 0.42 -17.60
N ASP A 29 16.87 -0.36 -18.53
CA ASP A 29 17.07 -1.80 -18.36
C ASP A 29 17.86 -2.16 -17.08
N ALA A 30 18.78 -1.28 -16.66
CA ALA A 30 19.59 -1.48 -15.45
C ALA A 30 18.79 -1.30 -14.15
N ASP A 31 17.64 -0.64 -14.19
CA ASP A 31 16.76 -0.41 -13.04
C ASP A 31 15.87 -1.62 -12.74
N VAL A 32 15.65 -2.48 -13.73
CA VAL A 32 14.72 -3.60 -13.63
C VAL A 32 15.48 -4.91 -13.40
N VAL A 33 15.87 -5.11 -12.15
CA VAL A 33 16.65 -6.27 -11.71
C VAL A 33 15.78 -7.19 -10.86
N PRO A 34 15.49 -8.43 -11.31
CA PRO A 34 14.66 -9.37 -10.55
C PRO A 34 15.27 -9.71 -9.19
N ILE A 35 14.50 -9.49 -8.12
CA ILE A 35 14.79 -10.02 -6.78
C ILE A 35 14.86 -11.55 -6.81
N LEU A 36 13.90 -12.16 -7.50
CA LEU A 36 13.75 -13.62 -7.60
C LEU A 36 13.31 -13.97 -9.04
N PRO A 37 14.21 -14.48 -9.91
CA PRO A 37 13.98 -14.57 -11.36
C PRO A 37 12.76 -15.37 -11.84
N ASP A 38 12.29 -16.32 -11.03
CA ASP A 38 11.16 -17.20 -11.32
C ASP A 38 9.85 -16.74 -10.67
N HIS A 39 9.84 -15.58 -10.02
CA HIS A 39 8.68 -15.00 -9.35
C HIS A 39 8.38 -13.58 -9.83
N ASP A 40 7.11 -13.21 -9.72
CA ASP A 40 6.65 -11.82 -9.76
C ASP A 40 6.47 -11.33 -8.34
N LEU A 41 7.05 -10.18 -8.00
CA LEU A 41 6.94 -9.52 -6.70
C LEU A 41 6.37 -8.12 -6.88
N TRP A 42 5.39 -7.71 -6.08
CA TRP A 42 4.76 -6.41 -6.22
C TRP A 42 4.63 -5.65 -4.89
N ASP A 43 3.42 -5.43 -4.36
CA ASP A 43 3.19 -4.65 -3.15
C ASP A 43 4.15 -5.04 -2.03
N MET A 44 4.77 -4.03 -1.41
CA MET A 44 5.81 -4.24 -0.41
C MET A 44 5.69 -3.32 0.78
N TRP A 45 5.88 -3.87 1.97
CA TRP A 45 5.92 -3.10 3.21
C TRP A 45 7.11 -3.53 4.05
N GLN A 46 7.71 -2.56 4.73
CA GLN A 46 8.82 -2.83 5.62
C GLN A 46 8.34 -3.48 6.92
N ILE A 47 9.26 -4.17 7.58
CA ILE A 47 9.19 -4.39 9.02
C ILE A 47 9.61 -3.07 9.68
N ALA A 48 8.67 -2.44 10.38
CA ALA A 48 8.90 -1.21 11.13
C ALA A 48 8.73 -1.45 12.63
N TYR A 49 9.32 -0.60 13.46
CA TYR A 49 8.90 -0.48 14.85
C TYR A 49 7.59 0.31 14.95
N ALA A 50 6.94 0.22 16.11
CA ALA A 50 5.67 0.92 16.36
C ALA A 50 5.77 2.46 16.30
N ASP A 51 6.97 3.03 16.32
CA ASP A 51 7.22 4.46 16.10
C ASP A 51 7.49 4.84 14.63
N GLY A 52 7.40 3.87 13.71
CA GLY A 52 7.59 4.06 12.27
C GLY A 52 9.04 3.95 11.79
N ARG A 53 10.02 3.81 12.68
CA ARG A 53 11.43 3.58 12.28
C ARG A 53 11.58 2.25 11.57
N THR A 54 12.39 2.22 10.51
CA THR A 54 12.71 0.99 9.79
C THR A 54 13.50 0.03 10.69
N ALA A 55 13.10 -1.24 10.75
CA ALA A 55 13.84 -2.25 11.50
C ALA A 55 15.11 -2.66 10.73
N MET A 56 16.28 -2.41 11.34
CA MET A 56 17.59 -2.77 10.79
C MET A 56 18.19 -3.91 11.61
N VAL A 57 18.20 -5.12 11.05
CA VAL A 57 18.77 -6.31 11.71
C VAL A 57 19.85 -6.92 10.81
N ALA A 58 21.01 -7.21 11.40
CA ALA A 58 22.21 -7.69 10.68
C ALA A 58 22.64 -6.78 9.50
N GLY A 59 22.44 -5.46 9.63
CA GLY A 59 22.81 -4.48 8.60
C GLY A 59 21.89 -4.45 7.38
N ARG A 60 20.70 -5.03 7.48
CA ARG A 60 19.70 -5.10 6.40
C ARG A 60 18.37 -4.52 6.85
N SER A 61 17.64 -3.90 5.92
CA SER A 61 16.21 -3.64 6.10
C SER A 61 15.40 -4.84 5.64
N TRP A 62 14.25 -5.06 6.27
CA TRP A 62 13.44 -6.26 6.09
C TRP A 62 12.07 -5.90 5.53
N TRP A 63 11.62 -6.67 4.55
CA TRP A 63 10.45 -6.34 3.75
C TRP A 63 9.63 -7.57 3.44
N PHE A 64 8.32 -7.39 3.46
CA PHE A 64 7.41 -8.35 2.87
C PHE A 64 7.01 -7.89 1.48
N PHE A 65 6.90 -8.85 0.56
CA PHE A 65 6.33 -8.64 -0.76
C PHE A 65 5.15 -9.59 -0.95
N LEU A 66 4.14 -9.15 -1.69
CA LEU A 66 3.27 -10.09 -2.38
C LEU A 66 4.04 -10.73 -3.53
N ALA A 67 3.88 -12.04 -3.68
CA ALA A 67 4.62 -12.82 -4.68
C ALA A 67 3.81 -13.99 -5.24
N THR A 68 4.10 -14.34 -6.50
CA THR A 68 3.67 -15.57 -7.18
C THR A 68 4.81 -16.11 -8.04
N PRO A 69 4.80 -17.41 -8.39
CA PRO A 69 5.53 -17.85 -9.57
C PRO A 69 5.12 -17.00 -10.79
N ARG A 70 6.01 -16.88 -11.77
CA ARG A 70 5.69 -16.17 -13.01
C ARG A 70 4.62 -16.92 -13.80
N PHE A 71 3.54 -16.23 -14.13
CA PHE A 71 2.52 -16.71 -15.04
C PHE A 71 2.72 -16.16 -16.45
N ASP A 72 2.10 -16.82 -17.44
CA ASP A 72 2.06 -16.34 -18.83
C ASP A 72 1.40 -14.96 -18.92
N ASP A 73 0.35 -14.73 -18.13
CA ASP A 73 -0.26 -13.41 -17.96
C ASP A 73 -0.01 -12.91 -16.52
N PRO A 74 0.77 -11.84 -16.32
CA PRO A 74 1.01 -11.31 -14.98
C PRO A 74 -0.28 -10.90 -14.26
N GLU A 75 -1.37 -10.60 -14.95
CA GLU A 75 -2.65 -10.23 -14.32
C GLU A 75 -3.25 -11.35 -13.46
N TRP A 76 -2.86 -12.61 -13.67
CA TRP A 76 -3.30 -13.72 -12.83
C TRP A 76 -2.69 -13.71 -11.42
N ARG A 77 -1.63 -12.92 -11.19
CA ARG A 77 -0.91 -12.85 -9.90
C ARG A 77 -1.82 -12.52 -8.71
N HIS A 78 -2.85 -11.71 -8.94
CA HIS A 78 -3.75 -11.25 -7.88
C HIS A 78 -4.59 -12.38 -7.26
N ASP A 79 -4.80 -13.47 -8.00
CA ASP A 79 -5.60 -14.63 -7.57
C ASP A 79 -4.77 -15.76 -6.95
N GLU A 80 -3.44 -15.65 -6.95
CA GLU A 80 -2.52 -16.66 -6.41
C GLU A 80 -1.54 -16.07 -5.37
N ALA A 81 -1.77 -14.81 -4.97
CA ALA A 81 -0.86 -14.02 -4.14
C ALA A 81 -0.54 -14.67 -2.78
N ARG A 82 0.76 -14.73 -2.47
CA ARG A 82 1.32 -15.16 -1.18
C ARG A 82 2.27 -14.10 -0.64
N ILE A 83 2.42 -14.01 0.68
CA ILE A 83 3.34 -13.08 1.33
C ILE A 83 4.72 -13.73 1.51
N ARG A 84 5.77 -13.06 1.03
CA ARG A 84 7.15 -13.54 1.01
C ARG A 84 8.07 -12.59 1.78
N LEU A 85 8.95 -13.14 2.61
CA LEU A 85 9.95 -12.37 3.35
C LEU A 85 11.17 -12.12 2.47
N THR A 86 11.65 -10.88 2.46
CA THR A 86 12.84 -10.44 1.73
C THR A 86 13.65 -9.47 2.60
N SER A 87 14.87 -9.14 2.17
CA SER A 87 15.71 -8.14 2.84
C SER A 87 16.58 -7.39 1.86
N HIS A 88 16.84 -6.12 2.13
CA HIS A 88 17.70 -5.26 1.31
C HIS A 88 18.93 -4.80 2.10
N GLY A 89 20.11 -4.90 1.50
CA GLY A 89 21.38 -4.51 2.10
C GLY A 89 22.37 -4.00 1.06
N ALA A 90 23.63 -3.81 1.44
CA ALA A 90 24.67 -3.27 0.55
C ALA A 90 24.93 -4.12 -0.71
N ASP A 91 24.59 -5.40 -0.67
CA ASP A 91 24.67 -6.36 -1.78
C ASP A 91 23.33 -6.56 -2.52
N GLY A 92 22.34 -5.71 -2.26
CA GLY A 92 21.02 -5.76 -2.90
C GLY A 92 20.02 -6.63 -2.15
N TRP A 93 19.03 -7.14 -2.89
CA TRP A 93 17.93 -7.93 -2.35
C TRP A 93 18.31 -9.38 -2.09
N ARG A 94 17.76 -9.94 -1.01
CA ARG A 94 17.79 -11.37 -0.71
C ARG A 94 16.39 -11.86 -0.38
N ASP A 95 16.08 -13.03 -0.90
CA ASP A 95 14.85 -13.75 -0.64
C ASP A 95 15.00 -14.70 0.57
N HIS A 96 13.95 -14.79 1.38
CA HIS A 96 13.87 -15.66 2.57
C HIS A 96 12.64 -16.57 2.58
N GLY A 97 11.88 -16.63 1.47
CA GLY A 97 10.80 -17.60 1.31
C GLY A 97 9.43 -17.14 1.81
N VAL A 98 8.46 -18.05 1.68
CA VAL A 98 7.06 -17.79 2.03
C VAL A 98 6.90 -17.58 3.54
N THR A 99 6.10 -16.59 3.92
CA THR A 99 5.94 -16.15 5.32
C THR A 99 5.00 -17.07 6.10
N PHE A 100 3.94 -17.53 5.43
CA PHE A 100 2.92 -18.37 6.02
C PHE A 100 2.94 -19.77 5.40
N ALA A 101 2.76 -20.79 6.24
CA ALA A 101 2.52 -22.14 5.76
C ALA A 101 1.24 -22.18 4.91
N ASP A 102 1.17 -23.08 3.93
CA ASP A 102 -0.11 -23.30 3.25
C ASP A 102 -1.19 -23.74 4.25
N GLY A 103 -2.40 -23.25 4.06
CA GLY A 103 -3.51 -23.48 4.99
C GLY A 103 -3.60 -22.48 6.14
N PHE A 104 -2.56 -21.68 6.41
CA PHE A 104 -2.53 -20.82 7.59
C PHE A 104 -3.51 -19.65 7.51
N THR A 105 -3.55 -18.93 6.38
CA THR A 105 -4.37 -17.73 6.22
C THR A 105 -5.85 -18.08 5.94
N PRO A 106 -6.82 -17.31 6.48
CA PRO A 106 -8.26 -17.58 6.29
C PRO A 106 -8.77 -17.31 4.86
N GLY A 107 -8.02 -16.51 4.09
CA GLY A 107 -8.30 -16.21 2.70
C GLY A 107 -7.86 -17.33 1.77
N SER A 108 -8.39 -17.30 0.56
CA SER A 108 -7.82 -18.05 -0.57
C SER A 108 -6.54 -17.39 -1.10
N ARG A 109 -6.39 -16.08 -0.90
CA ARG A 109 -5.23 -15.28 -1.30
C ARG A 109 -4.80 -14.38 -0.14
N GLU A 110 -3.52 -14.06 -0.12
CA GLU A 110 -2.90 -13.17 0.85
C GLU A 110 -2.59 -11.85 0.14
N TRP A 111 -3.21 -10.77 0.60
CA TRP A 111 -3.04 -9.43 0.07
C TRP A 111 -2.39 -8.52 1.12
N SER A 112 -2.02 -7.32 0.69
CA SER A 112 -1.13 -6.40 1.38
C SER A 112 -1.57 -6.00 2.78
N GLY A 113 -0.63 -5.42 3.52
CA GLY A 113 -0.83 -4.82 4.83
C GLY A 113 0.44 -4.18 5.37
N SER A 114 0.77 -4.45 6.64
CA SER A 114 1.91 -3.87 7.35
C SER A 114 2.48 -4.83 8.40
N ALA A 115 3.69 -4.57 8.88
CA ALA A 115 4.34 -5.40 9.88
C ALA A 115 5.03 -4.56 10.95
N VAL A 116 4.82 -4.93 12.22
CA VAL A 116 5.36 -4.22 13.38
C VAL A 116 6.24 -5.14 14.21
N LEU A 117 7.52 -4.81 14.32
CA LEU A 117 8.46 -5.47 15.22
C LEU A 117 8.36 -4.86 16.61
N GLY A 118 8.25 -5.72 17.62
CA GLY A 118 8.27 -5.35 19.03
C GLY A 118 9.64 -4.85 19.46
N GLU A 119 9.67 -4.14 20.59
CA GLU A 119 10.90 -3.61 21.18
C GLU A 119 11.87 -4.71 21.69
N ASP A 120 11.43 -5.97 21.71
CA ASP A 120 12.25 -7.14 22.00
C ASP A 120 13.00 -7.68 20.76
N ASP A 121 12.92 -6.97 19.63
CA ASP A 121 13.51 -7.31 18.32
C ASP A 121 13.15 -8.71 17.81
N THR A 122 12.10 -9.32 18.36
CA THR A 122 11.72 -10.72 18.10
C THR A 122 10.24 -10.86 17.82
N THR A 123 9.38 -10.23 18.61
CA THR A 123 7.93 -10.34 18.46
C THR A 123 7.49 -9.56 17.21
N LEU A 124 6.91 -10.24 16.22
CA LEU A 124 6.45 -9.64 14.99
C LEU A 124 4.93 -9.74 14.88
N THR A 125 4.25 -8.62 14.74
CA THR A 125 2.82 -8.59 14.40
C THR A 125 2.66 -8.27 12.92
N MET A 126 1.97 -9.14 12.20
CA MET A 126 1.60 -8.95 10.80
C MET A 126 0.12 -8.56 10.70
N TYR A 127 -0.13 -7.48 9.98
CA TYR A 127 -1.45 -7.06 9.52
C TYR A 127 -1.54 -7.35 8.03
N PHE A 128 -2.59 -8.03 7.57
CA PHE A 128 -2.73 -8.40 6.17
C PHE A 128 -4.20 -8.49 5.75
N THR A 129 -4.42 -8.49 4.44
CA THR A 129 -5.75 -8.67 3.87
C THR A 129 -5.94 -10.12 3.43
N ALA A 130 -6.98 -10.79 3.93
CA ALA A 130 -7.39 -12.10 3.45
C ALA A 130 -8.44 -11.91 2.34
N SER A 131 -8.10 -12.32 1.11
CA SER A 131 -9.00 -12.22 -0.04
C SER A 131 -9.69 -13.56 -0.35
N GLY A 132 -11.02 -13.51 -0.51
CA GLY A 132 -11.91 -14.67 -0.66
C GLY A 132 -11.91 -15.60 0.56
N ARG A 133 -12.37 -16.85 0.33
CA ARG A 133 -12.41 -17.91 1.35
C ARG A 133 -11.72 -19.17 0.85
N ARG A 134 -10.86 -19.75 1.69
CA ARG A 134 -10.21 -21.02 1.38
C ARG A 134 -11.24 -22.12 1.13
N GLY A 135 -11.06 -22.89 0.06
CA GLY A 135 -11.97 -23.97 -0.34
C GLY A 135 -13.33 -23.51 -0.88
N GLY A 136 -13.58 -22.21 -0.97
CA GLY A 136 -14.78 -21.62 -1.57
C GLY A 136 -14.57 -21.26 -3.05
N PRO A 137 -15.63 -20.77 -3.73
CA PRO A 137 -15.48 -20.16 -5.04
C PRO A 137 -14.59 -18.91 -4.98
N ARG A 138 -14.00 -18.55 -6.12
CA ARG A 138 -13.29 -17.27 -6.27
C ARG A 138 -14.26 -16.11 -6.02
N THR A 139 -13.89 -15.23 -5.10
CA THR A 139 -14.57 -13.95 -4.84
C THR A 139 -13.53 -12.89 -4.51
N PHE A 140 -13.91 -11.62 -4.54
CA PHE A 140 -13.11 -10.47 -4.10
C PHE A 140 -13.48 -10.04 -2.67
N GLU A 141 -13.95 -10.98 -1.83
CA GLU A 141 -14.21 -10.70 -0.41
C GLU A 141 -12.91 -10.24 0.26
N GLN A 142 -12.90 -9.06 0.87
CA GLN A 142 -11.71 -8.52 1.55
C GLN A 142 -11.97 -8.42 3.06
N ARG A 143 -11.05 -8.96 3.87
CA ARG A 143 -11.12 -8.96 5.34
C ARG A 143 -9.75 -8.66 5.93
N LEU A 144 -9.71 -7.84 6.96
CA LEU A 144 -8.46 -7.40 7.61
C LEU A 144 -8.13 -8.34 8.77
N PHE A 145 -6.92 -8.90 8.78
CA PHE A 145 -6.46 -9.84 9.80
C PHE A 145 -5.16 -9.40 10.46
N GLU A 146 -4.99 -9.80 11.71
CA GLU A 146 -3.73 -9.70 12.44
C GLU A 146 -3.28 -11.08 12.97
N THR A 147 -1.97 -11.31 13.02
CA THR A 147 -1.34 -12.45 13.68
C THR A 147 -0.01 -12.03 14.27
N THR A 148 0.41 -12.66 15.37
CA THR A 148 1.68 -12.39 16.03
C THR A 148 2.54 -13.65 16.00
N GLY A 149 3.82 -13.50 15.66
CA GLY A 149 4.79 -14.57 15.62
C GLY A 149 6.16 -14.05 16.06
N ARG A 150 7.20 -14.77 15.64
CA ARG A 150 8.59 -14.43 15.93
C ARG A 150 9.35 -14.19 14.64
N PHE A 151 10.06 -13.07 14.57
CA PHE A 151 11.06 -12.77 13.56
C PHE A 151 12.43 -13.19 14.08
N ILE A 152 13.14 -14.01 13.30
CA ILE A 152 14.44 -14.57 13.70
C ILE A 152 15.43 -14.36 12.58
N VAL A 153 16.63 -13.87 12.92
CA VAL A 153 17.78 -13.73 12.02
C VAL A 153 18.97 -14.44 12.67
N GLU A 154 19.44 -15.51 12.04
CA GLU A 154 20.53 -16.36 12.52
C GLU A 154 21.57 -16.53 11.40
N GLY A 155 22.63 -15.72 11.42
CA GLY A 155 23.61 -15.71 10.34
C GLY A 155 23.01 -15.15 9.05
N ASP A 156 23.04 -15.93 7.97
CA ASP A 156 22.43 -15.58 6.68
C ASP A 156 20.97 -16.04 6.55
N GLU A 157 20.47 -16.85 7.49
CA GLU A 157 19.09 -17.32 7.49
C GLU A 157 18.18 -16.37 8.27
N ALA A 158 17.02 -16.09 7.70
CA ALA A 158 15.95 -15.42 8.42
C ALA A 158 14.60 -16.07 8.12
N ARG A 159 13.73 -16.05 9.12
CA ARG A 159 12.42 -16.67 9.04
C ARG A 159 11.44 -16.00 10.00
N CYS A 160 10.16 -16.20 9.71
CA CYS A 160 9.09 -15.94 10.65
C CYS A 160 8.49 -17.27 11.11
N GLU A 161 8.32 -17.46 12.41
CA GLU A 161 7.80 -18.71 12.97
C GLU A 161 6.87 -18.49 14.16
N GLY A 162 6.16 -19.55 14.57
CA GLY A 162 5.36 -19.53 15.80
C GLY A 162 4.15 -18.59 15.74
N TRP A 163 3.59 -18.37 14.54
CA TRP A 163 2.42 -17.51 14.35
C TRP A 163 1.22 -17.98 15.19
N THR A 164 0.55 -17.05 15.88
CA THR A 164 -0.75 -17.28 16.50
C THR A 164 -1.83 -17.46 15.44
N ASN A 165 -2.95 -18.08 15.79
CA ASN A 165 -4.10 -18.14 14.89
C ASN A 165 -4.49 -16.72 14.44
N PRO A 166 -4.67 -16.46 13.13
CA PRO A 166 -5.09 -15.16 12.65
C PRO A 166 -6.44 -14.74 13.25
N VAL A 167 -6.52 -13.49 13.69
CA VAL A 167 -7.73 -12.88 14.23
C VAL A 167 -8.17 -11.78 13.27
N GLU A 168 -9.46 -11.74 12.93
CA GLU A 168 -10.00 -10.65 12.13
C GLU A 168 -9.93 -9.37 12.95
N SER A 169 -9.18 -8.38 12.45
CA SER A 169 -8.92 -7.14 13.18
C SER A 169 -10.22 -6.34 13.33
N VAL A 170 -10.88 -6.05 12.21
CA VAL A 170 -12.12 -5.28 12.15
C VAL A 170 -12.87 -5.64 10.86
N ALA A 171 -14.20 -5.61 10.89
CA ALA A 171 -15.05 -5.87 9.74
C ALA A 171 -15.72 -4.58 9.24
N ALA A 172 -15.93 -4.46 7.93
CA ALA A 172 -16.76 -3.41 7.35
C ALA A 172 -18.19 -3.48 7.91
N ASP A 173 -18.78 -2.33 8.19
CA ASP A 173 -20.07 -2.22 8.89
C ASP A 173 -21.26 -1.93 7.95
N GLY A 174 -20.99 -1.70 6.66
CA GLY A 174 -22.02 -1.31 5.69
C GLY A 174 -22.59 0.10 5.93
N GLN A 175 -21.97 0.89 6.81
CA GLN A 175 -22.39 2.26 7.15
C GLN A 175 -21.28 3.26 6.90
N HIS A 176 -20.14 3.09 7.57
CA HIS A 176 -18.92 3.84 7.25
C HIS A 176 -18.29 3.27 5.98
N TYR A 177 -18.24 1.94 5.84
CA TYR A 177 -17.57 1.30 4.70
C TYR A 177 -18.45 0.21 4.09
N ILE A 178 -18.45 0.14 2.76
CA ILE A 178 -19.10 -0.94 2.03
C ILE A 178 -18.52 -2.29 2.46
N VAL A 179 -19.38 -3.29 2.59
CA VAL A 179 -18.95 -4.69 2.73
C VAL A 179 -18.41 -5.16 1.38
N ALA A 180 -17.08 -5.14 1.21
CA ALA A 180 -16.42 -5.54 -0.03
C ALA A 180 -16.43 -7.07 -0.21
N ASN A 181 -17.56 -7.64 -0.61
CA ASN A 181 -17.79 -9.08 -0.79
C ASN A 181 -18.17 -9.49 -2.22
N GLN A 182 -17.78 -8.66 -3.20
CA GLN A 182 -18.10 -8.86 -4.61
C GLN A 182 -17.61 -10.22 -5.13
N VAL A 183 -18.41 -10.87 -5.97
CA VAL A 183 -18.02 -12.10 -6.67
C VAL A 183 -17.22 -11.76 -7.93
N GLU A 184 -17.67 -10.75 -8.66
CA GLU A 184 -17.05 -10.24 -9.88
C GLU A 184 -16.79 -8.74 -9.76
N PRO A 185 -15.82 -8.18 -10.49
CA PRO A 185 -15.62 -6.73 -10.55
C PRO A 185 -16.83 -6.04 -11.17
N GLU A 186 -17.11 -4.82 -10.73
CA GLU A 186 -18.19 -3.98 -11.22
C GLU A 186 -17.63 -2.64 -11.70
N ASN A 187 -18.16 -2.12 -12.81
CA ASN A 187 -17.72 -0.83 -13.37
C ASN A 187 -16.20 -0.71 -13.57
N GLY A 188 -15.53 -1.82 -13.90
CA GLY A 188 -14.08 -1.83 -14.15
C GLY A 188 -13.20 -1.88 -12.89
N GLY A 189 -13.75 -2.15 -11.70
CA GLY A 189 -12.97 -2.27 -10.45
C GLY A 189 -13.65 -3.10 -9.37
N ILE A 190 -13.02 -3.16 -8.20
CA ILE A 190 -13.55 -3.80 -7.00
C ILE A 190 -13.64 -2.76 -5.88
N LYS A 191 -14.60 -2.93 -4.97
CA LYS A 191 -14.73 -2.08 -3.77
C LYS A 191 -13.54 -2.28 -2.82
N GLY A 192 -13.27 -1.29 -1.98
CA GLY A 192 -12.14 -1.28 -1.05
C GLY A 192 -12.50 -1.73 0.37
N PHE A 193 -11.77 -2.71 0.90
CA PHE A 193 -11.64 -2.97 2.35
C PHE A 193 -10.34 -3.77 2.63
N ARG A 194 -9.18 -3.14 2.37
CA ARG A 194 -7.86 -3.82 2.31
C ARG A 194 -6.70 -2.95 2.79
N ASP A 195 -5.51 -3.51 2.78
CA ASP A 195 -4.22 -2.90 3.09
C ASP A 195 -4.14 -2.29 4.50
N PRO A 196 -4.31 -3.08 5.57
CA PRO A 196 -4.25 -2.58 6.93
C PRO A 196 -2.84 -2.08 7.28
N ALA A 197 -2.71 -0.79 7.57
CA ALA A 197 -1.47 -0.15 8.01
C ALA A 197 -1.55 0.27 9.47
N TYR A 198 -0.71 -0.31 10.31
CA TYR A 198 -0.59 0.07 11.72
C TYR A 198 0.01 1.47 11.88
N PHE A 199 -0.56 2.23 12.81
CA PHE A 199 -0.05 3.52 13.25
C PHE A 199 -0.23 3.68 14.76
N ARG A 200 0.82 4.12 15.47
CA ARG A 200 0.74 4.53 16.87
C ARG A 200 0.96 6.02 16.96
N ASP A 201 -0.05 6.74 17.44
CA ASP A 201 0.00 8.19 17.56
C ASP A 201 1.01 8.59 18.66
N PRO A 202 2.09 9.32 18.34
CA PRO A 202 3.08 9.72 19.33
C PRO A 202 2.53 10.76 20.34
N ALA A 203 1.41 11.41 20.07
CA ALA A 203 0.83 12.41 20.96
C ALA A 203 0.19 11.80 22.21
N ASP A 204 -0.44 10.62 22.09
CA ASP A 204 -1.20 10.00 23.17
C ASP A 204 -1.03 8.47 23.29
N GLY A 205 -0.26 7.86 22.40
CA GLY A 205 -0.06 6.40 22.35
C GLY A 205 -1.23 5.61 21.80
N SER A 206 -2.30 6.28 21.32
CA SER A 206 -3.43 5.63 20.67
C SER A 206 -2.98 4.86 19.44
N GLU A 207 -3.51 3.65 19.26
CA GLU A 207 -3.18 2.79 18.12
C GLU A 207 -4.31 2.79 17.11
N TYR A 208 -3.95 2.79 15.83
CA TYR A 208 -4.83 2.88 14.69
C TYR A 208 -4.45 1.83 13.63
N LEU A 209 -5.45 1.36 12.89
CA LEU A 209 -5.27 0.70 11.60
C LEU A 209 -5.89 1.58 10.52
N LEU A 210 -5.08 2.04 9.58
CA LEU A 210 -5.56 2.63 8.33
C LEU A 210 -5.86 1.53 7.33
N PHE A 211 -6.78 1.77 6.41
CA PHE A 211 -7.08 0.82 5.33
C PHE A 211 -7.75 1.52 4.14
N VAL A 212 -7.65 0.90 2.96
CA VAL A 212 -8.42 1.28 1.78
C VAL A 212 -9.89 0.98 2.04
N GLY A 213 -10.76 1.96 1.80
CA GLY A 213 -12.20 1.79 1.91
C GLY A 213 -12.95 2.27 0.68
N SER A 214 -14.15 1.72 0.48
CA SER A 214 -15.21 2.35 -0.31
C SER A 214 -16.28 2.90 0.64
N ALA A 215 -16.76 4.13 0.42
CA ALA A 215 -17.70 4.83 1.29
C ALA A 215 -19.05 4.09 1.40
N GLY A 216 -19.46 3.76 2.64
CA GLY A 216 -20.72 3.05 2.91
C GLY A 216 -21.99 3.93 2.89
N TRP A 217 -21.84 5.24 2.70
CA TRP A 217 -22.93 6.22 2.82
C TRP A 217 -23.35 6.88 1.51
N VAL A 218 -22.76 6.47 0.38
CA VAL A 218 -23.12 6.91 -0.98
C VAL A 218 -23.29 5.72 -1.91
N ASP A 219 -24.04 5.91 -3.00
CA ASP A 219 -24.17 4.94 -4.09
C ASP A 219 -23.46 5.49 -5.33
N GLU A 220 -22.13 5.57 -5.24
CA GLU A 220 -21.26 6.06 -6.31
C GLU A 220 -20.20 5.04 -6.70
N HIS A 221 -19.72 5.10 -7.95
CA HIS A 221 -18.59 4.28 -8.39
C HIS A 221 -17.25 4.84 -7.88
N LEU A 222 -17.09 6.16 -7.91
CA LEU A 222 -15.92 6.86 -7.43
C LEU A 222 -16.13 7.19 -5.95
N ASP A 223 -15.96 6.18 -5.10
CA ASP A 223 -16.32 6.23 -3.68
C ASP A 223 -15.13 5.95 -2.75
N GLY A 224 -13.91 6.25 -3.20
CA GLY A 224 -12.68 5.95 -2.48
C GLY A 224 -12.54 6.73 -1.18
N VAL A 225 -12.16 6.03 -0.11
CA VAL A 225 -11.88 6.61 1.21
C VAL A 225 -10.64 6.00 1.85
N ILE A 226 -9.98 6.76 2.72
CA ILE A 226 -9.02 6.23 3.68
C ILE A 226 -9.75 5.99 4.98
N GLY A 227 -9.96 4.70 5.26
CA GLY A 227 -10.61 4.23 6.46
C GLY A 227 -9.67 4.12 7.65
N VAL A 228 -10.26 4.06 8.83
CA VAL A 228 -9.53 3.92 10.09
C VAL A 228 -10.32 3.10 11.11
N ALA A 229 -9.59 2.28 11.87
CA ALA A 229 -10.06 1.68 13.11
C ALA A 229 -9.13 2.10 14.25
N LYS A 230 -9.68 2.29 15.45
CA LYS A 230 -8.92 2.67 16.65
C LYS A 230 -8.92 1.53 17.65
N ARG A 231 -7.80 1.26 18.32
CA ARG A 231 -7.74 0.30 19.42
C ARG A 231 -8.44 0.90 20.66
N VAL A 232 -9.48 0.22 21.14
CA VAL A 232 -10.26 0.57 22.33
C VAL A 232 -10.43 -0.70 23.17
N ASP A 233 -10.07 -0.65 24.45
CA ASP A 233 -10.16 -1.80 25.37
C ASP A 233 -9.54 -3.10 24.81
N GLY A 234 -8.40 -2.96 24.12
CA GLY A 234 -7.66 -4.07 23.53
C GLY A 234 -8.25 -4.65 22.24
N ARG A 235 -9.24 -3.99 21.64
CA ARG A 235 -9.87 -4.43 20.37
C ARG A 235 -9.91 -3.29 19.36
N TRP A 236 -9.88 -3.62 18.07
CA TRP A 236 -10.08 -2.63 17.03
C TRP A 236 -11.57 -2.28 16.92
N ALA A 237 -11.88 -0.98 16.99
CA ALA A 237 -13.20 -0.44 16.78
C ALA A 237 -13.20 0.41 15.51
N ILE A 238 -14.06 0.06 14.55
CA ILE A 238 -14.22 0.79 13.30
C ILE A 238 -14.61 2.25 13.58
N GLN A 239 -14.02 3.19 12.83
CA GLN A 239 -14.27 4.63 12.96
C GLN A 239 -14.73 5.21 11.62
N PRO A 240 -15.34 6.41 11.60
CA PRO A 240 -15.56 7.15 10.36
C PRO A 240 -14.25 7.36 9.57
N ALA A 241 -14.35 7.44 8.24
CA ALA A 241 -13.21 7.70 7.37
C ALA A 241 -12.53 9.04 7.68
N MET A 242 -11.23 9.15 7.38
CA MET A 242 -10.45 10.38 7.61
C MET A 242 -10.39 11.27 6.38
N ILE A 243 -10.23 10.66 5.22
CA ILE A 243 -10.07 11.32 3.90
C ILE A 243 -10.99 10.60 2.92
N GLU A 244 -11.65 11.36 2.06
CA GLU A 244 -12.48 10.83 0.98
C GLU A 244 -12.27 11.57 -0.34
N SER A 245 -12.52 10.88 -1.45
CA SER A 245 -12.43 11.39 -2.82
C SER A 245 -13.70 11.10 -3.63
N ILE A 246 -14.87 11.21 -2.99
CA ILE A 246 -16.16 10.87 -3.57
C ILE A 246 -16.40 11.72 -4.83
N GLY A 247 -16.85 11.07 -5.90
CA GLY A 247 -17.04 11.67 -7.23
C GLY A 247 -15.74 11.89 -8.02
N LEU A 248 -14.57 11.63 -7.43
CA LEU A 248 -13.27 11.98 -8.01
C LEU A 248 -12.30 10.81 -8.17
N ASN A 249 -12.22 9.89 -7.21
CA ASN A 249 -11.36 8.71 -7.29
C ASN A 249 -11.97 7.52 -6.51
N SER A 250 -11.85 6.31 -7.03
CA SER A 250 -12.38 5.08 -6.41
C SER A 250 -11.42 4.32 -5.49
N GLU A 251 -10.11 4.58 -5.56
CA GLU A 251 -9.08 3.78 -4.87
C GLU A 251 -7.97 4.68 -4.30
N LEU A 252 -7.94 4.80 -2.96
CA LEU A 252 -6.86 5.44 -2.19
C LEU A 252 -6.02 4.35 -1.51
N GLU A 253 -5.14 3.72 -2.28
CA GLU A 253 -4.52 2.44 -1.92
C GLU A 253 -3.33 2.55 -0.97
N ARG A 254 -3.10 1.52 -0.17
CA ARG A 254 -1.97 1.42 0.78
C ARG A 254 -1.81 2.66 1.70
N PRO A 255 -2.88 3.15 2.35
CA PRO A 255 -2.78 4.33 3.19
C PRO A 255 -1.86 4.08 4.39
N HIS A 256 -0.93 4.98 4.66
CA HIS A 256 -0.04 4.90 5.82
C HIS A 256 0.35 6.30 6.31
N ILE A 257 0.72 6.42 7.60
CA ILE A 257 1.08 7.70 8.21
C ILE A 257 2.53 7.70 8.66
N ILE A 258 3.24 8.78 8.30
CA ILE A 258 4.53 9.14 8.88
C ILE A 258 4.38 10.43 9.68
N VAL A 259 4.92 10.47 10.90
CA VAL A 259 5.00 11.70 11.69
C VAL A 259 6.38 12.31 11.54
N ARG A 260 6.42 13.59 11.15
CA ARG A 260 7.66 14.35 10.97
C ARG A 260 7.46 15.77 11.48
N ASP A 261 8.35 16.23 12.35
CA ASP A 261 8.35 17.60 12.90
C ASP A 261 6.99 18.02 13.50
N GLY A 262 6.30 17.07 14.13
CA GLY A 262 4.98 17.28 14.75
C GLY A 262 3.79 17.25 13.80
N LEU A 263 4.02 16.98 12.51
CA LEU A 263 2.98 16.87 11.48
C LEU A 263 2.77 15.41 11.06
N TYR A 264 1.53 15.08 10.75
CA TYR A 264 1.07 13.75 10.35
C TYR A 264 0.90 13.76 8.82
N TYR A 265 1.68 12.97 8.11
CA TYR A 265 1.61 12.84 6.66
C TYR A 265 0.94 11.50 6.31
N CYS A 266 -0.29 11.53 5.80
CA CYS A 266 -1.01 10.36 5.33
C CYS A 266 -0.77 10.19 3.83
N PHE A 267 -0.05 9.13 3.46
CA PHE A 267 0.32 8.77 2.09
C PHE A 267 -0.60 7.69 1.52
N TRP A 268 -0.85 7.70 0.21
CA TRP A 268 -1.53 6.63 -0.51
C TRP A 268 -1.08 6.57 -1.98
N SER A 269 -1.27 5.43 -2.62
CA SER A 269 -1.09 5.24 -4.06
C SER A 269 -2.45 5.26 -4.78
N THR A 270 -2.49 5.74 -6.02
CA THR A 270 -3.67 5.55 -6.87
C THR A 270 -3.30 5.57 -8.35
N GLN A 271 -4.05 4.85 -9.19
CA GLN A 271 -3.82 4.80 -10.64
C GLN A 271 -4.59 5.91 -11.35
N ALA A 272 -4.02 6.43 -12.45
CA ALA A 272 -4.67 7.43 -13.30
C ALA A 272 -6.09 6.97 -13.75
N LYS A 273 -6.25 5.68 -14.03
CA LYS A 273 -7.53 5.08 -14.48
C LYS A 273 -8.63 5.05 -13.42
N ARG A 274 -8.32 5.37 -12.15
CA ARG A 274 -9.27 5.40 -11.03
C ARG A 274 -9.85 6.78 -10.77
N PHE A 275 -9.32 7.81 -11.43
CA PHE A 275 -9.87 9.15 -11.35
C PHE A 275 -11.08 9.35 -12.25
N ALA A 276 -11.93 10.31 -11.91
CA ALA A 276 -12.93 10.84 -12.81
C ALA A 276 -12.28 11.34 -14.12
N PRO A 277 -12.94 11.15 -15.27
CA PRO A 277 -12.41 11.62 -16.55
C PRO A 277 -12.10 13.12 -16.55
N GLY A 278 -10.99 13.51 -17.19
CA GLY A 278 -10.63 14.91 -17.41
C GLY A 278 -9.83 15.58 -16.28
N LEU A 279 -9.53 14.89 -15.19
CA LEU A 279 -8.74 15.44 -14.07
C LEU A 279 -7.23 15.51 -14.37
N GLY A 280 -6.71 14.68 -15.27
CA GLY A 280 -5.29 14.69 -15.65
C GLY A 280 -4.32 14.23 -14.55
N ALA A 281 -4.83 13.73 -13.42
CA ALA A 281 -4.04 13.21 -12.31
C ALA A 281 -3.36 11.89 -12.70
N PRO A 282 -2.04 11.75 -12.45
CA PRO A 282 -1.31 10.55 -12.87
C PRO A 282 -1.44 9.38 -11.90
N THR A 283 -1.03 8.20 -12.35
CA THR A 283 -0.64 7.12 -11.44
C THR A 283 0.53 7.60 -10.60
N GLY A 284 0.41 7.53 -9.28
CA GLY A 284 1.42 8.11 -8.40
C GLY A 284 1.18 7.90 -6.91
N LEU A 285 2.13 8.43 -6.14
CA LEU A 285 2.10 8.62 -4.71
C LEU A 285 1.48 9.99 -4.40
N TYR A 286 0.52 9.99 -3.49
CA TYR A 286 -0.19 11.16 -3.02
C TYR A 286 -0.14 11.23 -1.49
N ALA A 287 -0.36 12.43 -0.94
CA ALA A 287 -0.45 12.62 0.50
C ALA A 287 -1.30 13.81 0.93
N MET A 288 -1.75 13.76 2.18
CA MET A 288 -2.23 14.93 2.93
C MET A 288 -1.48 15.06 4.24
N VAL A 289 -1.39 16.30 4.74
CA VAL A 289 -0.79 16.63 6.03
C VAL A 289 -1.84 17.12 7.03
N ALA A 290 -1.66 16.83 8.31
CA ALA A 290 -2.46 17.37 9.40
C ALA A 290 -1.61 17.61 10.66
N ASP A 291 -2.14 18.44 11.56
CA ASP A 291 -1.52 18.71 12.87
C ASP A 291 -1.88 17.64 13.92
N SER A 292 -2.85 16.77 13.61
CA SER A 292 -3.27 15.63 14.44
C SER A 292 -4.05 14.60 13.62
N MET A 293 -4.22 13.39 14.16
CA MET A 293 -5.06 12.35 13.56
C MET A 293 -6.51 12.78 13.27
N ALA A 294 -7.05 13.76 14.01
CA ALA A 294 -8.42 14.25 13.83
C ALA A 294 -8.58 15.15 12.58
N GLY A 295 -7.49 15.55 11.94
CA GLY A 295 -7.51 16.55 10.88
C GLY A 295 -7.77 17.98 11.38
N PRO A 296 -8.22 18.89 10.50
CA PRO A 296 -8.48 18.66 9.07
C PRO A 296 -7.19 18.31 8.32
N TRP A 297 -7.31 17.39 7.36
CA TRP A 297 -6.22 17.03 6.47
C TRP A 297 -6.12 18.06 5.34
N ARG A 298 -4.90 18.32 4.85
CA ARG A 298 -4.64 19.32 3.81
C ARG A 298 -3.80 18.67 2.71
N PRO A 299 -4.14 18.81 1.43
CA PRO A 299 -3.33 18.27 0.34
C PRO A 299 -1.91 18.84 0.39
N VAL A 300 -0.89 17.98 0.41
CA VAL A 300 0.50 18.45 0.32
C VAL A 300 0.74 19.05 -1.07
N ASN A 301 1.64 20.01 -1.18
CA ASN A 301 1.92 20.73 -2.44
C ASN A 301 0.69 21.45 -3.03
N GLY A 302 -0.40 21.61 -2.26
CA GLY A 302 -1.67 22.17 -2.70
C GLY A 302 -2.55 21.22 -3.52
N THR A 303 -2.00 20.10 -4.01
CA THR A 303 -2.69 19.17 -4.92
C THR A 303 -2.88 17.77 -4.32
N GLY A 304 -2.02 17.41 -3.37
CA GLY A 304 -1.85 16.06 -2.85
C GLY A 304 -0.81 15.24 -3.60
N LEU A 305 -0.38 15.62 -4.82
CA LEU A 305 0.58 14.85 -5.60
C LEU A 305 2.00 14.99 -5.05
N VAL A 306 2.62 13.86 -4.69
CA VAL A 306 4.01 13.79 -4.20
C VAL A 306 4.96 13.37 -5.33
N ALA A 307 4.66 12.24 -5.97
CA ALA A 307 5.45 11.70 -7.06
C ALA A 307 4.53 11.00 -8.08
N GLY A 308 4.66 11.31 -9.36
CA GLY A 308 3.90 10.67 -10.43
C GLY A 308 4.80 9.87 -11.38
N ASN A 309 4.27 8.81 -11.97
CA ASN A 309 4.93 8.16 -13.11
C ASN A 309 5.16 9.18 -14.25
N PRO A 310 6.25 9.06 -15.03
CA PRO A 310 6.51 9.92 -16.17
C PRO A 310 5.40 9.81 -17.23
N VAL A 311 5.29 10.82 -18.09
CA VAL A 311 4.25 10.85 -19.15
C VAL A 311 4.53 9.76 -20.19
N GLU A 312 5.81 9.49 -20.44
CA GLU A 312 6.31 8.51 -21.39
C GLU A 312 6.01 7.07 -20.98
N GLU A 313 6.00 6.80 -19.66
CA GLU A 313 5.79 5.46 -19.09
C GLU A 313 4.82 5.55 -17.88
N PRO A 314 3.51 5.82 -18.13
CA PRO A 314 2.55 6.17 -17.08
C PRO A 314 2.20 5.02 -16.14
N THR A 315 2.63 3.81 -16.46
CA THR A 315 2.36 2.56 -15.71
C THR A 315 3.64 1.91 -15.19
N GLN A 316 4.80 2.57 -15.23
CA GLN A 316 6.07 1.91 -14.91
C GLN A 316 6.18 1.44 -13.45
N ALA A 317 5.55 2.16 -12.51
CA ALA A 317 5.62 1.85 -11.11
C ALA A 317 4.28 1.98 -10.42
N TYR A 318 4.10 1.20 -9.35
CA TYR A 318 2.91 1.28 -8.51
C TYR A 318 3.15 0.82 -7.07
N CYS A 319 2.16 1.03 -6.21
CA CYS A 319 2.14 0.64 -4.79
C CYS A 319 3.33 1.17 -3.98
N TRP A 320 3.50 2.49 -3.96
CA TRP A 320 4.55 3.16 -3.21
C TRP A 320 4.37 3.01 -1.69
N TRP A 321 5.50 2.86 -0.98
CA TRP A 321 5.59 2.85 0.48
C TRP A 321 6.66 3.85 0.93
N VAL A 322 6.29 4.77 1.83
CA VAL A 322 7.20 5.77 2.41
C VAL A 322 7.63 5.28 3.79
N THR A 323 8.93 5.23 4.02
CA THR A 323 9.53 4.84 5.30
C THR A 323 9.55 6.01 6.30
N GLY A 324 9.73 5.72 7.59
CA GLY A 324 9.92 6.76 8.61
C GLY A 324 11.11 7.68 8.34
N GLU A 325 12.11 7.16 7.61
CA GLU A 325 13.32 7.87 7.22
C GLU A 325 13.14 8.75 5.98
N GLY A 326 12.01 8.63 5.26
CA GLY A 326 11.69 9.39 4.05
C GLY A 326 12.13 8.71 2.74
N ASP A 327 12.67 7.50 2.82
CA ASP A 327 12.93 6.69 1.62
C ASP A 327 11.61 6.13 1.08
N VAL A 328 11.51 6.00 -0.23
CA VAL A 328 10.30 5.55 -0.94
C VAL A 328 10.65 4.42 -1.87
N ILE A 329 9.87 3.34 -1.79
CA ILE A 329 9.96 2.17 -2.65
C ILE A 329 8.62 1.90 -3.33
N SER A 330 8.66 1.41 -4.56
CA SER A 330 7.53 0.87 -5.33
C SER A 330 7.97 -0.39 -6.06
N PHE A 331 7.07 -1.05 -6.78
CA PHE A 331 7.45 -2.14 -7.68
C PHE A 331 7.41 -1.64 -9.12
N VAL A 332 8.18 -2.29 -9.99
CA VAL A 332 8.13 -2.10 -11.43
C VAL A 332 6.91 -2.86 -11.96
N ASP A 333 5.89 -2.12 -12.38
CA ASP A 333 4.68 -2.63 -13.02
C ASP A 333 4.96 -2.81 -14.53
N TYR A 334 4.33 -2.03 -15.41
CA TYR A 334 4.56 -2.13 -16.86
C TYR A 334 5.49 -1.03 -17.36
N TRP A 335 6.70 -1.40 -17.77
CA TRP A 335 7.76 -0.47 -18.18
C TRP A 335 8.26 -0.73 -19.61
N GLY A 336 8.87 0.30 -20.19
CA GLY A 336 9.44 0.24 -21.54
C GLY A 336 8.39 -0.03 -22.61
N LEU A 337 7.14 0.39 -22.38
CA LEU A 337 6.04 0.18 -23.31
C LEU A 337 6.20 0.99 -24.58
N GLN A 338 6.87 2.15 -24.53
CA GLN A 338 7.04 3.05 -25.67
C GLN A 338 5.70 3.34 -26.40
N GLY A 339 4.63 3.48 -25.61
CA GLY A 339 3.27 3.71 -26.09
C GLY A 339 2.49 2.47 -26.53
N ALA A 340 3.01 1.26 -26.33
CA ALA A 340 2.30 0.03 -26.64
C ALA A 340 1.08 -0.20 -25.71
N ASP A 341 -0.04 -0.64 -26.29
CA ASP A 341 -1.27 -0.97 -25.56
C ASP A 341 -1.25 -2.44 -25.12
N ILE A 342 -1.24 -2.64 -23.81
CA ILE A 342 -1.19 -3.96 -23.17
C ILE A 342 -2.56 -4.52 -22.78
N SER A 343 -3.66 -3.82 -23.07
CA SER A 343 -4.99 -4.16 -22.57
C SER A 343 -5.47 -5.56 -22.99
N ALA A 344 -5.09 -6.04 -24.17
CA ALA A 344 -5.58 -7.31 -24.72
C ALA A 344 -4.49 -8.35 -25.05
N ASP A 345 -3.21 -8.08 -24.75
CA ASP A 345 -2.10 -8.96 -25.13
C ASP A 345 -1.31 -9.43 -23.90
N ALA A 346 -1.56 -10.68 -23.49
CA ALA A 346 -0.88 -11.33 -22.38
C ALA A 346 0.64 -11.48 -22.61
N ALA A 347 1.07 -11.77 -23.84
CA ALA A 347 2.48 -11.92 -24.15
C ALA A 347 3.23 -10.58 -24.09
N LEU A 348 2.56 -9.50 -24.52
CA LEU A 348 3.08 -8.14 -24.37
C LEU A 348 3.12 -7.72 -22.90
N ARG A 349 2.03 -7.93 -22.14
CA ARG A 349 2.01 -7.72 -20.68
C ARG A 349 3.18 -8.41 -20.02
N ARG A 350 3.37 -9.70 -20.31
CA ARG A 350 4.42 -10.49 -19.69
C ARG A 350 5.82 -9.97 -19.97
N ARG A 351 6.07 -9.54 -21.20
CA ARG A 351 7.35 -8.97 -21.66
C ARG A 351 7.70 -7.68 -20.92
N HIS A 352 6.70 -6.87 -20.62
CA HIS A 352 6.88 -5.53 -20.05
C HIS A 352 6.58 -5.43 -18.55
N PHE A 353 6.04 -6.49 -17.94
CA PHE A 353 5.84 -6.52 -16.50
C PHE A 353 7.16 -6.80 -15.78
N GLY A 354 7.58 -5.86 -14.93
CA GLY A 354 8.82 -5.96 -14.17
C GLY A 354 8.73 -6.97 -13.03
N GLY A 355 7.68 -6.90 -12.21
CA GLY A 355 7.47 -7.86 -11.11
C GLY A 355 8.60 -7.87 -10.10
N THR A 356 9.17 -6.70 -9.81
CA THR A 356 10.31 -6.55 -8.92
C THR A 356 10.37 -5.17 -8.28
N ALA A 357 11.25 -4.93 -7.32
CA ALA A 357 11.39 -3.61 -6.70
C ALA A 357 11.90 -2.57 -7.72
N ALA A 358 11.29 -1.40 -7.72
CA ALA A 358 11.74 -0.24 -8.48
C ALA A 358 12.92 0.46 -7.77
N PRO A 359 13.68 1.31 -8.48
CA PRO A 359 14.66 2.20 -7.87
C PRO A 359 14.04 3.03 -6.74
N TRP A 360 14.80 3.14 -5.66
CA TRP A 360 14.38 3.94 -4.51
C TRP A 360 14.58 5.42 -4.83
N PHE A 361 13.72 6.25 -4.26
CA PHE A 361 13.95 7.69 -4.19
C PHE A 361 13.65 8.16 -2.78
N ARG A 362 13.96 9.41 -2.47
CA ARG A 362 13.71 10.00 -1.16
C ARG A 362 12.77 11.18 -1.28
N VAL A 363 11.95 11.40 -0.25
CA VAL A 363 11.11 12.60 -0.15
C VAL A 363 11.56 13.48 1.02
N GLU A 364 11.45 14.79 0.81
CA GLU A 364 11.60 15.81 1.84
C GLU A 364 10.22 16.28 2.27
N MET A 365 9.95 16.21 3.56
CA MET A 365 8.70 16.67 4.19
C MET A 365 8.99 17.98 4.92
N ALA A 366 8.32 19.07 4.54
CA ALA A 366 8.53 20.39 5.12
C ALA A 366 7.21 21.17 5.17
N GLY A 367 6.54 21.14 6.34
CA GLY A 367 5.22 21.74 6.49
C GLY A 367 4.22 21.10 5.51
N ASP A 368 3.59 21.93 4.69
CA ASP A 368 2.59 21.50 3.71
C ASP A 368 3.20 21.07 2.37
N ARG A 369 4.52 20.87 2.32
CA ARG A 369 5.25 20.45 1.11
C ARG A 369 5.88 19.09 1.29
N VAL A 370 5.73 18.24 0.28
CA VAL A 370 6.44 16.96 0.18
C VAL A 370 7.02 16.84 -1.23
N THR A 371 8.34 16.90 -1.36
CA THR A 371 9.02 16.92 -2.67
C THR A 371 10.01 15.78 -2.79
N ILE A 372 10.22 15.28 -4.00
CA ILE A 372 11.31 14.36 -4.30
C ILE A 372 12.64 15.08 -3.97
N ALA A 373 13.46 14.47 -3.13
CA ALA A 373 14.78 14.98 -2.77
C ALA A 373 15.65 15.04 -4.04
N ARG A 374 16.45 16.09 -4.15
CA ARG A 374 17.45 16.21 -5.22
C ARG A 374 18.80 15.81 -4.63
N ASP A 375 19.48 14.87 -5.29
CA ASP A 375 20.84 14.46 -4.94
C ASP A 375 21.86 15.62 -5.03
#